data_AF-N9BKQ3-F1
#
_entry.id   AF-N9BKQ3-F1
#
_cell.length_a   1.000
_cell.length_b   1.000
_cell.length_c   1.000
_cell.angle_alpha   90.00
_cell.angle_beta   90.00
_cell.angle_gamma   90.00
#
_symmetry.space_group_name_H-M   'P 1'
#
loop_
_entity.id
_entity.type
_entity.pdbx_description
1 polymer ?
#
loop_
_entity_poly.entity_id
_entity_poly.type
_entity_poly.pdbx_seq_one_letter_code
_entity_poly.pdbx_strand_id
1 'polypeptide(L)' 'MNKYLAEFIGTFWLVFGGCGSAIFAPAFPELRIGFLGVALAFDLTVLTGAFALRHISGED' A
#
# COMPACT_ATOMS: atom_id res chain seq x y z
N MET A 1 22.25 4.59 3.46
CA MET A 1 21.14 5.51 3.80
C MET A 1 19.89 5.24 2.96
N ASN A 2 20.03 5.04 1.64
CA ASN A 2 18.89 4.90 0.70
C ASN A 2 17.96 3.71 0.99
N LYS A 3 18.49 2.61 1.53
CA LYS A 3 17.70 1.44 1.94
C LYS A 3 16.69 1.74 3.05
N TYR A 4 17.08 2.49 4.09
CA TYR A 4 16.14 2.90 5.15
C TYR A 4 15.04 3.81 4.64
N LEU A 5 15.36 4.69 3.68
CA LEU A 5 14.37 5.54 3.03
C LEU A 5 13.40 4.71 2.17
N ALA A 6 13.89 3.69 1.46
CA ALA A 6 13.06 2.78 0.68
C ALA A 6 12.12 1.96 1.57
N GLU A 7 12.61 1.41 2.68
CA GLU A 7 11.78 0.69 3.66
C GLU A 7 10.72 1.61 4.29
N PHE A 8 11.07 2.86 4.60
CA PHE A 8 10.14 3.84 5.16
C PHE A 8 9.05 4.22 4.16
N ILE A 9 9.42 4.53 2.91
CA ILE A 9 8.47 4.85 1.84
C ILE A 9 7.57 3.64 1.54
N GLY A 10 8.13 2.43 1.51
CA GLY A 10 7.37 1.20 1.27
C GLY A 10 6.36 0.91 2.38
N THR A 11 6.77 1.04 3.64
CA THR A 11 5.88 0.86 4.81
C THR A 11 4.81 1.94 4.85
N PHE A 12 5.19 3.20 4.56
CA PHE A 12 4.23 4.30 4.45
C PHE A 12 3.20 4.03 3.36
N TRP A 13 3.62 3.57 2.18
CA TRP A 13 2.73 3.25 1.06
C TRP A 13 1.75 2.12 1.41
N LEU A 14 2.22 1.07 2.08
CA LEU A 14 1.41 -0.05 2.53
C LEU A 14 0.30 0.41 3.49
N VAL A 15 0.68 1.16 4.54
CA VAL A 15 -0.26 1.63 5.57
C VAL A 15 -1.22 2.68 5.00
N PHE A 16 -0.70 3.63 4.23
CA PHE A 16 -1.52 4.71 3.66
C PHE A 16 -2.53 4.17 2.65
N GLY A 17 -2.12 3.29 1.74
CA GLY A 17 -3.02 2.71 0.74
C GLY A 17 -3.99 1.70 1.35
N GLY A 18 -3.55 0.83 2.25
CA GLY A 18 -4.40 -0.19 2.89
C GLY A 18 -5.38 0.38 3.90
N CYS A 19 -4.88 1.02 4.96
CA CYS A 19 -5.72 1.61 6.01
C CYS A 19 -6.53 2.81 5.49
N GLY A 20 -5.97 3.61 4.58
CA GLY A 20 -6.71 4.69 3.92
C GLY A 20 -7.92 4.16 3.15
N SER A 21 -7.76 3.06 2.39
CA SER A 21 -8.88 2.42 1.71
C SER A 21 -9.96 1.95 2.68
N ALA A 22 -9.60 1.39 3.84
CA ALA A 22 -10.56 0.94 4.85
C ALA A 22 -11.35 2.10 5.49
N ILE A 23 -10.71 3.26 5.66
CA ILE A 23 -11.30 4.44 6.31
C ILE A 23 -12.14 5.27 5.34
N PHE A 24 -11.68 5.48 4.11
CA PHE A 24 -12.35 6.34 3.12
C PHE A 24 -13.40 5.61 2.27
N ALA A 25 -13.27 4.31 2.04
CA ALA A 25 -14.26 3.51 1.31
C ALA A 25 -15.71 3.57 1.85
N PRO A 26 -15.96 3.50 3.17
CA PRO A 26 -17.32 3.59 3.69
C PRO A 26 -17.93 5.00 3.57
N ALA A 27 -17.15 6.03 3.22
CA ALA A 27 -17.67 7.39 3.02
C ALA A 27 -18.53 7.52 1.75
N PHE A 28 -18.48 6.55 0.83
CA PHE A 28 -19.28 6.52 -0.40
C PHE A 28 -20.42 5.50 -0.27
N PRO A 29 -21.67 5.90 0.01
CA PRO A 29 -22.76 4.99 0.36
C PRO A 29 -23.17 4.01 -0.76
N GLU A 30 -23.06 4.41 -2.03
CA GLU A 30 -23.43 3.57 -3.19
C GLU A 30 -22.22 2.88 -3.85
N LEU A 31 -20.99 3.34 -3.59
CA LEU A 31 -19.74 2.87 -4.22
C LEU A 31 -18.75 2.30 -3.19
N ARG A 32 -19.25 1.51 -2.22
CA ARG A 32 -18.40 0.89 -1.20
C ARG A 32 -17.60 -0.26 -1.82
N ILE A 33 -16.28 -0.21 -1.71
CA ILE A 33 -15.40 -1.30 -2.18
C ILE A 33 -15.45 -2.57 -1.30
N GLY A 34 -16.10 -2.49 -0.12
CA GLY A 34 -16.27 -3.62 0.79
C GLY A 34 -14.96 -4.22 1.31
N PHE A 35 -15.03 -5.36 2.00
CA PHE A 35 -13.83 -6.04 2.50
C PHE A 35 -12.93 -6.56 1.37
N LEU A 36 -13.53 -6.98 0.25
CA LEU A 36 -12.79 -7.46 -0.91
C LEU A 36 -11.91 -6.38 -1.52
N GLY A 37 -12.43 -5.15 -1.68
CA GLY A 37 -11.63 -4.06 -2.24
C GLY A 37 -10.58 -3.52 -1.28
N VAL A 38 -10.82 -3.59 0.04
CA VAL A 38 -9.76 -3.28 1.03
C VAL A 38 -8.63 -4.31 0.96
N ALA A 39 -8.95 -5.60 0.83
CA ALA A 39 -7.95 -6.65 0.64
C ALA A 39 -7.16 -6.44 -0.67
N LEU A 40 -7.85 -6.12 -1.77
CA LEU A 40 -7.22 -5.81 -3.06
C LEU A 40 -6.29 -4.59 -2.97
N ALA A 41 -6.68 -3.54 -2.23
CA ALA A 41 -5.86 -2.35 -2.04
C ALA A 41 -4.59 -2.65 -1.23
N PHE A 42 -4.66 -3.50 -0.20
CA PHE A 42 -3.48 -3.98 0.52
C PHE A 42 -2.54 -4.78 -0.37
N ASP A 43 -3.06 -5.64 -1.23
CA ASP A 43 -2.24 -6.47 -2.11
C ASP A 43 -1.53 -5.62 -3.19
N LEU A 44 -2.26 -4.65 -3.77
CA LEU A 44 -1.71 -3.71 -4.75
C LEU A 44 -0.64 -2.79 -4.17
N THR A 45 -0.74 -2.36 -2.91
CA THR A 45 0.30 -1.53 -2.28
C THR A 45 1.59 -2.31 -2.05
N VAL A 46 1.49 -3.60 -1.70
CA VAL A 46 2.65 -4.50 -1.62
C VAL A 46 3.25 -4.74 -3.00
N LEU A 47 2.42 -5.03 -4.01
CA LEU A 47 2.88 -5.32 -5.36
C LEU A 47 3.59 -4.11 -5.99
N THR A 48 3.03 -2.90 -5.82
CA THR A 48 3.65 -1.66 -6.29
C THR A 48 4.90 -1.28 -5.50
N GLY A 49 4.88 -1.45 -4.17
CA GLY A 49 6.06 -1.23 -3.32
C GLY A 49 7.20 -2.17 -3.68
N ALA A 50 6.90 -3.45 -3.89
CA ALA A 50 7.87 -4.44 -4.33
C ALA A 50 8.42 -4.15 -5.73
N PHE A 51 7.59 -3.72 -6.69
CA PHE A 51 8.09 -3.42 -8.03
C PHE A 51 8.94 -2.14 -8.08
N ALA A 52 8.60 -1.12 -7.28
CA ALA A 52 9.26 0.17 -7.30
C ALA A 52 10.51 0.25 -6.40
N LEU A 53 10.48 -0.39 -5.23
CA LEU A 53 11.50 -0.20 -4.18
C LEU A 53 12.43 -1.41 -4.03
N ARG A 54 12.15 -2.53 -4.70
CA ARG A 54 13.02 -3.73 -4.65
C ARG A 54 14.44 -3.46 -5.13
N HIS A 55 14.63 -2.64 -6.17
CA HIS A 55 15.97 -2.26 -6.64
C HIS A 55 16.80 -1.44 -5.64
N ILE A 56 16.17 -0.89 -4.58
CA ILE A 56 16.84 -0.02 -3.60
C ILE A 56 16.94 -0.70 -2.23
N SER A 57 15.98 -1.56 -1.88
CA SER A 57 15.91 -2.25 -0.58
C SER A 57 16.31 -3.73 -0.61
N GLY A 58 16.11 -4.41 -1.74
CA GLY A 58 16.26 -5.86 -1.88
C GLY A 58 17.52 -6.26 -2.66
N GLU A 59 18.54 -6.68 -1.91
CA GLU A 59 19.68 -7.53 -2.31
C GLU A 59 20.31 -7.22 -3.67
N ASP A 60 21.04 -6.10 -3.73
CA ASP A 60 22.46 -6.16 -4.09
C ASP A 60 23.28 -5.96 -2.81
#